data_AF-A0A4R5LGC0-F1
#
_entry.id   AF-A0A4R5LGC0-F1
#
_cell.length_a   1.000
_cell.length_b   1.000
_cell.length_c   1.000
_cell.angle_alpha   90.00
_cell.angle_beta   90.00
_cell.angle_gamma   90.00
#
_symmetry.space_group_name_H-M   'P 1'
#
loop_
_entity.id
_entity.type
_entity.pdbx_description
1 polymer ?
#
loop_
_entity_poly.entity_id
_entity_poly.type
_entity_poly.pdbx_seq_one_letter_code
_entity_poly.pdbx_strand_id
1 'polypeptide(L)'
;MKMLSGMVVAAASLACVIAVQAQDVGVKPQQTVQFKPGSYGCLTKDKLDAVALHEQAGEHQQMQEYFTGFQCLSTPDNQSFRVVQVVGHDVEFVNAANTDEQGLWTTDRSIKQ
;
A
#
# COMPACT_ATOMS: atom_id res chain seq x y z
N MET A 1 -2.22 72.75 6.67
CA MET A 1 -1.11 72.09 5.93
C MET A 1 -1.58 70.67 5.64
N LYS A 2 -2.10 70.34 4.46
CA LYS A 2 -1.46 70.17 3.14
C LYS A 2 -0.62 68.86 3.06
N MET A 3 -1.31 67.83 2.54
CA MET A 3 -0.86 66.70 1.70
C MET A 3 0.18 65.71 2.23
N LEU A 4 -0.11 64.41 2.03
CA LEU A 4 0.72 63.33 1.43
C LEU A 4 0.02 61.99 1.75
N SER A 5 -0.81 61.46 0.84
CA SER A 5 -0.43 60.45 -0.17
C SER A 5 0.40 59.30 0.39
N GLY A 6 -0.17 58.08 0.40
CA GLY A 6 0.59 56.88 0.75
C GLY A 6 -0.20 55.58 0.65
N MET A 7 -0.38 55.09 -0.58
CA MET A 7 -0.31 53.67 -0.99
C MET A 7 -1.32 52.66 -0.41
N VAL A 8 -2.34 52.36 -1.22
CA VAL A 8 -3.11 51.11 -1.15
C VAL A 8 -2.21 49.96 -1.59
N VAL A 9 -1.89 49.03 -0.67
CA VAL A 9 -1.34 47.72 -1.03
C VAL A 9 -2.48 46.71 -0.93
N ALA A 10 -3.12 46.44 -2.07
CA ALA A 10 -4.02 45.31 -2.21
C ALA A 10 -3.17 44.03 -2.29
N ALA A 11 -2.90 43.41 -1.14
CA ALA A 11 -2.34 42.07 -1.09
C ALA A 11 -3.45 41.06 -1.43
N ALA A 12 -3.58 40.73 -2.72
CA ALA A 12 -4.34 39.57 -3.15
C ALA A 12 -3.59 38.31 -2.69
N SER A 13 -3.99 37.76 -1.53
CA SER A 13 -3.56 36.43 -1.09
C SER A 13 -4.24 35.37 -1.97
N LEU A 14 -3.58 35.05 -3.10
CA LEU A 14 -3.89 33.85 -3.85
C LEU A 14 -3.68 32.62 -2.96
N ALA A 15 -4.71 31.79 -2.94
CA ALA A 15 -4.84 30.59 -2.16
C ALA A 15 -3.71 29.59 -2.46
N CYS A 16 -3.05 29.09 -1.41
CA CYS A 16 -2.62 27.71 -1.38
C CYS A 16 -3.59 26.98 -0.46
N VAL A 17 -4.69 26.47 -1.03
CA VAL A 17 -5.36 25.32 -0.43
C VAL A 17 -4.33 24.19 -0.46
N ILE A 18 -3.65 24.00 0.65
CA ILE A 18 -2.91 22.78 0.88
C ILE A 18 -3.99 21.72 1.04
N ALA A 19 -4.42 21.13 -0.08
CA ALA A 19 -5.03 19.82 -0.05
C ALA A 19 -3.92 18.89 0.45
N VAL A 20 -3.76 18.82 1.76
CA VAL A 20 -3.09 17.72 2.42
C VAL A 20 -3.99 16.53 2.14
N GLN A 21 -3.80 15.92 0.97
CA GLN A 21 -4.31 14.60 0.71
C GLN A 21 -3.73 13.70 1.79
N ALA A 22 -4.60 12.82 2.29
CA ALA A 22 -4.42 11.90 3.40
C ALA A 22 -2.97 11.69 3.81
N GLN A 23 -2.71 11.81 5.11
CA GLN A 23 -1.52 11.26 5.75
C GLN A 23 -1.51 9.74 5.51
N ASP A 24 -1.08 9.33 4.32
CA ASP A 24 -0.69 7.97 4.03
C ASP A 24 0.57 7.77 4.86
N VAL A 25 0.42 7.08 5.99
CA VAL A 25 1.54 6.44 6.68
C VAL A 25 2.00 5.33 5.74
N GLY A 26 2.61 5.76 4.63
CA GLY A 26 2.83 4.96 3.45
C GLY A 26 3.80 3.86 3.78
N VAL A 27 3.43 2.64 3.40
CA VAL A 27 4.29 1.48 3.51
C VAL A 27 5.61 1.79 2.80
N LYS A 28 6.74 1.68 3.50
CA LYS A 28 8.06 2.00 2.95
C LYS A 28 8.84 0.73 2.59
N PRO A 29 9.64 0.76 1.51
CA PRO A 29 10.66 -0.26 1.28
C PRO A 29 11.56 -0.47 2.51
N GLN A 30 12.02 -1.71 2.69
CA GLN A 30 12.88 -2.18 3.79
C GLN A 30 12.28 -2.10 5.20
N GLN A 31 11.06 -1.62 5.36
CA GLN A 31 10.40 -1.65 6.67
C GLN A 31 9.97 -3.09 7.02
N THR A 32 10.00 -3.40 8.32
CA THR A 32 9.46 -4.66 8.83
C THR A 32 8.00 -4.48 9.22
N VAL A 33 7.13 -5.38 8.76
CA VAL A 33 5.68 -5.37 8.99
C VAL A 33 5.18 -6.70 9.52
N GLN A 34 3.96 -6.70 10.05
CA GLN A 34 3.18 -7.91 10.30
C GLN A 34 1.87 -7.81 9.53
N PHE A 35 1.39 -8.94 9.01
CA PHE A 35 0.10 -9.00 8.32
C PHE A 35 -1.05 -9.35 9.28
N LYS A 36 -2.26 -8.94 8.88
CA LYS A 36 -3.52 -9.31 9.54
C LYS A 36 -3.77 -10.81 9.37
N PRO A 37 -4.48 -11.46 10.32
CA PRO A 37 -4.85 -12.86 10.17
C PRO A 37 -5.62 -13.10 8.86
N GLY A 38 -5.33 -14.24 8.20
CA GLY A 38 -5.96 -14.59 6.93
C GLY A 38 -5.41 -13.84 5.71
N SER A 39 -4.35 -13.03 5.87
CA SER A 39 -3.67 -12.42 4.72
C SER A 39 -2.98 -13.47 3.85
N TYR A 40 -2.74 -13.11 2.60
CA TYR A 40 -2.06 -13.94 1.62
C TYR A 40 -1.09 -13.12 0.78
N GLY A 41 -0.15 -13.81 0.14
CA GLY A 41 0.73 -13.25 -0.88
C GLY A 41 0.78 -14.13 -2.12
N CYS A 42 0.94 -13.53 -3.30
CA CYS A 42 0.98 -14.22 -4.58
C CYS A 42 2.35 -14.08 -5.27
N LEU A 43 2.73 -15.07 -6.09
CA LEU A 43 4.04 -15.10 -6.75
C LEU A 43 4.28 -13.91 -7.70
N THR A 44 3.21 -13.31 -8.22
CA THR A 44 3.27 -12.15 -9.11
C THR A 44 2.11 -11.20 -8.82
N LYS A 45 2.27 -9.93 -9.18
CA LYS A 45 1.23 -8.91 -9.10
C LYS A 45 -0.01 -9.29 -9.92
N ASP A 46 0.15 -9.81 -11.13
CA ASP A 46 -0.99 -10.25 -11.96
C ASP A 46 -1.85 -11.32 -11.28
N LYS A 47 -1.24 -12.21 -10.48
CA LYS A 47 -1.96 -13.23 -9.71
C LYS A 47 -2.65 -12.63 -8.49
N LEU A 48 -2.03 -11.65 -7.83
CA LEU A 48 -2.68 -10.88 -6.78
C LEU A 48 -3.93 -10.15 -7.33
N ASP A 49 -3.79 -9.49 -8.48
CA ASP A 49 -4.88 -8.77 -9.13
C ASP A 49 -6.03 -9.72 -9.52
N ALA A 50 -5.70 -10.89 -10.09
CA ALA A 50 -6.70 -11.89 -10.45
C ALA A 50 -7.44 -12.45 -9.23
N VAL A 51 -6.73 -12.74 -8.14
CA VAL A 51 -7.35 -13.19 -6.89
C VAL A 51 -8.23 -12.10 -6.28
N ALA A 52 -7.78 -10.84 -6.29
CA ALA A 52 -8.56 -9.72 -5.80
C ALA A 52 -9.87 -9.52 -6.58
N LEU A 53 -9.87 -9.78 -7.89
CA LEU A 53 -11.09 -9.76 -8.71
C LEU A 53 -12.10 -10.83 -8.26
N HIS A 54 -11.64 -12.08 -8.06
CA HIS A 54 -12.51 -13.16 -7.58
C HIS A 54 -13.01 -12.92 -6.16
N GLU A 55 -12.14 -12.39 -5.28
CA GLU A 55 -12.50 -12.00 -3.91
C GLU A 55 -13.61 -10.95 -3.89
N GLN A 56 -13.48 -9.90 -4.71
CA GLN A 56 -14.49 -8.84 -4.83
C GLN A 56 -15.81 -9.34 -5.45
N ALA A 57 -15.75 -10.33 -6.35
CA ALA A 57 -16.92 -10.96 -6.95
C ALA A 57 -17.60 -12.00 -6.05
N GLY A 58 -17.00 -12.36 -4.91
CA GLY A 58 -17.49 -13.46 -4.04
C GLY A 58 -17.26 -14.86 -4.63
N GLU A 59 -16.38 -14.97 -5.62
CA GLU A 59 -16.07 -16.18 -6.38
C GLU A 59 -15.02 -17.05 -5.66
N HIS A 60 -15.39 -17.57 -4.49
CA HIS A 60 -14.48 -18.30 -3.61
C HIS A 60 -13.88 -19.57 -4.24
N GLN A 61 -14.63 -20.24 -5.12
CA GLN A 61 -14.12 -21.45 -5.79
C GLN A 61 -12.97 -21.09 -6.75
N GLN A 62 -13.14 -20.03 -7.53
CA GLN A 62 -12.14 -19.53 -8.46
C GLN A 62 -10.93 -18.99 -7.72
N MET A 63 -11.14 -18.27 -6.62
CA MET A 63 -10.07 -17.85 -5.71
C MET A 63 -9.24 -19.04 -5.23
N GLN A 64 -9.87 -20.13 -4.80
CA GLN A 64 -9.21 -21.32 -4.26
C GLN A 64 -8.26 -21.98 -5.27
N GLU A 65 -8.51 -21.87 -6.58
CA GLU A 65 -7.64 -22.43 -7.61
C GLU A 65 -6.23 -21.83 -7.58
N TYR A 66 -6.10 -20.55 -7.21
CA TYR A 66 -4.80 -19.88 -7.07
C TYR A 66 -3.99 -20.41 -5.88
N PHE A 67 -4.67 -20.79 -4.80
CA PHE A 67 -4.03 -21.40 -3.63
C PHE A 67 -3.68 -22.86 -3.88
N THR A 68 -4.57 -23.63 -4.51
CA THR A 68 -4.34 -25.03 -4.87
C THR A 68 -3.17 -25.18 -5.85
N GLY A 69 -3.03 -24.23 -6.78
CA GLY A 69 -1.91 -24.17 -7.72
C GLY A 69 -0.63 -23.54 -7.16
N PHE A 70 -0.56 -23.23 -5.86
CA PHE A 70 0.57 -22.57 -5.20
C PHE A 70 0.96 -21.21 -5.81
N GLN A 71 0.04 -20.58 -6.54
CA GLN A 71 0.24 -19.24 -7.10
C GLN A 71 0.10 -18.16 -6.02
N CYS A 72 -0.69 -18.47 -4.98
CA CYS A 72 -0.83 -17.67 -3.78
C CYS A 72 -0.71 -18.55 -2.54
N LEU A 73 -0.15 -17.97 -1.48
CA LEU A 73 0.14 -18.64 -0.22
C LEU A 73 -0.38 -17.78 0.93
N SER A 74 -1.01 -18.42 1.92
CA SER A 74 -1.38 -17.73 3.16
C SER A 74 -0.13 -17.28 3.91
N THR A 75 -0.15 -16.06 4.43
CA THR A 75 0.95 -15.57 5.28
C THR A 75 0.80 -16.15 6.68
N PRO A 76 1.85 -16.75 7.26
CA PRO A 76 1.80 -17.21 8.65
C PRO A 76 1.46 -16.09 9.63
N ASP A 77 0.61 -16.39 10.61
CA ASP A 77 0.28 -15.46 11.68
C ASP A 77 1.48 -15.17 12.57
N ASN A 78 1.53 -13.96 13.12
CA ASN A 78 2.55 -13.51 14.09
C ASN A 78 4.00 -13.61 13.59
N GLN A 79 4.20 -13.61 12.28
CA GLN A 79 5.52 -13.49 11.67
C GLN A 79 5.80 -12.07 11.19
N SER A 80 7.10 -11.75 11.13
CA SER A 80 7.60 -10.49 10.62
C SER A 80 8.04 -10.63 9.17
N PHE A 81 7.68 -9.67 8.34
CA PHE A 81 8.00 -9.61 6.92
C PHE A 81 8.70 -8.31 6.61
N ARG A 82 9.62 -8.33 5.66
CA ARG A 82 10.30 -7.13 5.15
C ARG A 82 9.65 -6.73 3.84
N VAL A 83 9.31 -5.45 3.72
CA VAL A 83 8.86 -4.88 2.46
C VAL A 83 10.06 -4.77 1.52
N VAL A 84 9.94 -5.35 0.33
CA VAL A 84 10.93 -5.22 -0.73
C VAL A 84 10.69 -3.92 -1.48
N GLN A 85 9.50 -3.77 -2.04
CA GLN A 85 9.07 -2.59 -2.80
C GLN A 85 7.57 -2.38 -2.71
N VAL A 86 7.13 -1.19 -3.12
CA VAL A 86 5.73 -0.76 -3.12
C VAL A 86 5.39 -0.14 -4.47
N VAL A 87 4.31 -0.63 -5.09
CA VAL A 87 3.79 -0.14 -6.37
C VAL A 87 2.31 0.19 -6.19
N GLY A 88 2.00 1.47 -5.94
CA GLY A 88 0.66 1.87 -5.54
C GLY A 88 0.30 1.28 -4.17
N HIS A 89 -0.77 0.51 -4.12
CA HIS A 89 -1.20 -0.22 -2.91
C HIS A 89 -0.61 -1.63 -2.82
N ASP A 90 0.13 -2.07 -3.82
CA ASP A 90 0.68 -3.42 -3.86
C ASP A 90 2.09 -3.45 -3.31
N VAL A 91 2.32 -4.43 -2.45
CA VAL A 91 3.51 -4.55 -1.61
C VAL A 91 4.16 -5.88 -1.93
N GLU A 92 5.39 -5.84 -2.42
CA GLU A 92 6.23 -7.02 -2.48
C GLU A 92 6.92 -7.21 -1.14
N PHE A 93 6.91 -8.44 -0.62
CA PHE A 93 7.46 -8.74 0.69
C PHE A 93 8.14 -10.10 0.72
N VAL A 94 9.10 -10.21 1.64
CA VAL A 94 9.76 -11.46 1.99
C VAL A 94 9.65 -11.70 3.49
N ASN A 95 9.83 -12.94 3.94
CA ASN A 95 10.04 -13.20 5.36
C ASN A 95 11.22 -12.35 5.87
N ALA A 96 11.12 -11.75 7.06
CA ALA A 96 12.18 -10.87 7.55
C ALA A 96 13.53 -11.59 7.77
N ALA A 97 13.52 -12.91 7.95
CA ALA A 97 14.74 -13.73 8.03
C ALA A 97 15.33 -14.08 6.65
N ASN A 98 14.65 -13.75 5.55
CA ASN A 98 15.10 -14.04 4.19
C ASN A 98 15.88 -12.85 3.59
N THR A 99 17.00 -13.17 2.93
CA THR A 99 17.89 -12.22 2.24
C THR A 99 17.51 -11.99 0.78
N ASP A 100 16.50 -12.69 0.27
CA ASP A 100 16.03 -12.52 -1.11
C ASP A 100 15.57 -11.07 -1.39
N GLU A 101 15.73 -10.67 -2.65
CA GLU A 101 15.31 -9.36 -3.18
C GLU A 101 13.98 -9.45 -3.94
N GLN A 102 13.43 -10.65 -4.08
CA GLN A 102 12.14 -10.92 -4.72
C GLN A 102 11.29 -11.76 -3.77
N GLY A 103 9.99 -11.55 -3.79
CA GLY A 103 9.10 -12.16 -2.83
C GLY A 103 7.69 -12.34 -3.36
N LEU A 104 6.76 -12.35 -2.42
CA LEU A 104 5.34 -12.45 -2.71
C LEU A 104 4.73 -11.05 -2.74
N TRP A 105 3.64 -10.92 -3.49
CA TRP A 105 2.87 -9.69 -3.63
C TRP A 105 1.60 -9.77 -2.80
N THR A 106 1.34 -8.73 -2.01
CA THR A 106 0.08 -8.52 -1.29
C THR A 106 -0.31 -7.05 -1.38
N THR A 107 -1.35 -6.67 -0.66
CA THR A 107 -1.85 -5.28 -0.61
C THR A 107 -1.53 -4.64 0.74
N ASP A 108 -1.29 -3.33 0.77
CA ASP A 108 -1.03 -2.55 1.98
C ASP A 108 -2.13 -2.70 3.05
N ARG A 109 -3.40 -2.88 2.64
CA ARG A 109 -4.54 -3.16 3.53
C ARG A 109 -4.38 -4.46 4.32
N SER A 110 -3.52 -5.38 3.89
CA SER A 110 -3.20 -6.62 4.61
C SER A 110 -2.30 -6.37 5.82
N ILE A 111 -1.62 -5.21 5.90
CA ILE A 111 -0.67 -4.89 6.97
C ILE A 111 -1.41 -4.41 8.23
N LYS A 112 -0.94 -4.85 9.41
CA LYS A 112 -1.37 -4.32 10.71
C LYS A 112 -0.86 -2.88 10.87
N GLN A 113 -1.77 -1.95 11.14
CA GLN A 113 -1.49 -0.53 11.43
C GLN A 113 -1.22 -0.32 12.92
#